data_AF-A0A1F4V822-F1
#
_entry.id   AF-A0A1F4V822-F1
#
_cell.length_a   1.000
_cell.length_b   1.000
_cell.length_c   1.000
_cell.angle_alpha   90.00
_cell.angle_beta   90.00
_cell.angle_gamma   90.00
#
_symmetry.space_group_name_H-M   'P 1'
#
loop_
_entity.id
_entity.type
_entity.pdbx_description
1 polymer ?
#
loop_
_entity_poly.entity_id
_entity_poly.type
_entity_poly.pdbx_seq_one_letter_code
_entity_poly.pdbx_strand_id
1 'polypeptide(L)'
;MNTNDYLKDLVSYKSDYKLTTADKKAIQFEGIQKYIYNKLNSNKFKATKTSEDYDKTVKEKIDYCVNQDTPIHIDLSTGATKNPNAPTAPGIDWAEVFNIAFIR
;
A
#
# COMPACT_ATOMS: atom_id res chain seq x y z
N MET A 1 -24.80 -8.15 7.81
CA MET A 1 -24.07 -8.54 6.60
C MET A 1 -23.46 -9.91 6.87
N ASN A 2 -23.67 -10.91 6.00
CA ASN A 2 -23.03 -12.22 6.16
C ASN A 2 -21.54 -12.08 5.80
N THR A 3 -20.66 -12.81 6.47
CA THR A 3 -19.21 -12.87 6.18
C THR A 3 -18.92 -13.06 4.69
N ASN A 4 -19.68 -13.90 3.99
CA ASN A 4 -19.50 -14.13 2.55
C ASN A 4 -19.78 -12.88 1.71
N ASP A 5 -20.77 -12.08 2.08
CA ASP A 5 -21.10 -10.84 1.38
C ASP A 5 -20.01 -9.79 1.64
N TYR A 6 -19.55 -9.68 2.88
CA TYR A 6 -18.45 -8.77 3.25
C TYR A 6 -17.17 -9.10 2.48
N LEU A 7 -16.80 -10.38 2.37
CA LEU A 7 -15.61 -10.82 1.64
C LEU A 7 -15.77 -10.58 0.14
N LYS A 8 -16.94 -10.84 -0.45
CA LYS A 8 -17.20 -10.53 -1.86
C LYS A 8 -17.08 -9.05 -2.15
N ASP A 9 -17.64 -8.19 -1.30
CA ASP A 9 -17.52 -6.74 -1.47
C ASP A 9 -16.07 -6.27 -1.34
N LEU A 10 -15.33 -6.85 -0.38
CA LEU A 10 -13.93 -6.58 -0.13
C LEU A 10 -13.01 -7.06 -1.28
N VAL A 11 -13.45 -7.92 -2.18
CA VAL A 11 -12.67 -8.29 -3.38
C VAL A 11 -13.19 -7.59 -4.64
N SER A 12 -14.49 -7.32 -4.71
CA SER A 12 -15.14 -6.78 -5.91
C SER A 12 -15.05 -5.26 -6.02
N TYR A 13 -14.99 -4.55 -4.89
CA TYR A 13 -15.01 -3.08 -4.88
C TYR A 13 -13.80 -2.51 -4.15
N LYS A 14 -13.05 -1.65 -4.84
CA LYS A 14 -12.05 -0.77 -4.23
C LYS A 14 -12.76 0.46 -3.68
N SER A 15 -12.55 0.81 -2.41
CA SER A 15 -13.08 2.06 -1.89
C SER A 15 -12.27 3.24 -2.42
N ASP A 16 -12.96 4.33 -2.75
CA ASP A 16 -12.27 5.56 -3.11
C ASP A 16 -11.51 6.11 -1.90
N TYR A 17 -10.24 6.46 -2.13
CA TYR A 17 -9.47 7.13 -1.10
C TYR A 17 -10.02 8.54 -0.87
N LYS A 18 -10.49 8.81 0.35
CA LYS A 18 -11.00 10.12 0.75
C LYS A 18 -10.01 10.79 1.69
N LEU A 19 -9.56 11.98 1.30
CA LEU A 19 -8.73 12.83 2.15
C LEU A 19 -9.51 13.24 3.40
N THR A 20 -8.98 12.90 4.57
CA THR A 20 -9.49 13.39 5.85
C THR A 20 -9.15 14.87 6.02
N THR A 21 -9.80 15.54 6.97
CA THR A 21 -9.48 16.94 7.31
C THR A 21 -8.02 17.09 7.75
N ALA A 22 -7.47 16.09 8.44
CA ALA A 22 -6.07 16.06 8.84
C ALA A 22 -5.13 15.95 7.62
N ASP A 23 -5.47 15.09 6.66
CA ASP A 23 -4.68 14.93 5.43
C ASP A 23 -4.63 16.24 4.64
N LYS A 24 -5.77 16.93 4.50
CA LYS A 24 -5.84 18.23 3.80
C LYS A 24 -4.96 19.29 4.47
N LYS A 25 -4.98 19.37 5.81
CA LYS A 25 -4.10 20.27 6.56
C LYS A 25 -2.63 19.93 6.36
N ALA A 26 -2.27 18.65 6.45
CA ALA A 26 -0.89 18.21 6.22
C ALA A 26 -0.41 18.60 4.81
N ILE A 27 -1.21 18.37 3.78
CA ILE A 27 -0.87 18.76 2.40
C ILE A 27 -0.71 20.28 2.29
N GLN A 28 -1.61 21.06 2.90
CA GLN A 28 -1.57 22.52 2.85
C GLN A 28 -0.33 23.12 3.54
N PHE A 29 0.06 22.59 4.71
CA PHE A 29 1.15 23.17 5.52
C PHE A 29 2.52 22.52 5.28
N GLU A 30 2.56 21.24 4.91
CA GLU A 30 3.79 20.45 4.77
C GLU A 30 4.11 20.09 3.31
N GLY A 31 3.15 20.25 2.40
CA GLY A 31 3.28 19.88 0.99
C GLY A 31 2.90 18.42 0.72
N ILE A 32 2.52 18.17 -0.54
CA ILE A 32 2.04 16.85 -0.99
C ILE A 32 3.14 15.78 -0.91
N GLN A 33 4.40 16.13 -1.21
CA GLN A 33 5.53 15.19 -1.16
C GLN A 33 5.75 14.66 0.26
N LYS A 34 5.75 15.55 1.26
CA LYS A 34 5.93 15.16 2.66
C LYS A 34 4.75 14.35 3.18
N TYR A 35 3.53 14.72 2.78
CA TYR A 35 2.33 13.93 3.06
C TYR A 35 2.44 12.50 2.50
N ILE A 36 2.78 12.34 1.22
CA ILE A 36 2.96 11.02 0.57
C ILE A 36 4.04 10.23 1.30
N TYR A 37 5.20 10.84 1.56
CA TYR A 37 6.30 10.20 2.28
C TYR A 37 5.85 9.65 3.63
N ASN A 38 5.16 10.46 4.43
CA ASN A 38 4.69 10.05 5.76
C ASN A 38 3.64 8.91 5.68
N LYS A 39 2.80 8.88 4.64
CA LYS A 39 1.84 7.79 4.43
C LYS A 39 2.54 6.48 4.08
N LEU A 40 3.50 6.51 3.14
CA LEU A 40 4.26 5.33 2.73
C LEU A 40 5.21 4.84 3.83
N ASN A 41 5.78 5.75 4.62
CA ASN A 41 6.72 5.45 5.69
C ASN A 41 6.10 5.38 7.08
N SER A 42 4.78 5.16 7.18
CA SER A 42 4.10 5.10 8.47
C SER A 42 4.63 3.96 9.34
N ASN A 43 4.91 4.24 10.62
CA ASN A 43 5.44 3.26 11.57
C ASN A 43 4.54 2.02 11.75
N LYS A 44 3.23 2.13 11.45
CA LYS A 44 2.31 0.98 11.48
C LYS A 44 2.67 -0.14 10.49
N PHE A 45 3.48 0.19 9.48
CA PHE A 45 3.91 -0.74 8.44
C PHE A 45 5.38 -1.16 8.59
N LYS A 46 6.11 -0.60 9.56
CA LYS A 46 7.54 -0.84 9.76
C LYS A 46 7.77 -1.72 10.98
N ALA A 47 8.48 -2.83 10.78
CA ALA A 47 9.01 -3.63 11.89
C ALA A 47 10.29 -3.02 12.47
N THR A 48 11.09 -2.34 11.63
CA THR A 48 12.39 -1.77 11.99
C THR A 48 12.62 -0.42 11.31
N LYS A 49 13.65 0.30 11.75
CA LYS A 49 14.05 1.58 11.16
C LYS A 49 14.60 1.37 9.74
N THR A 50 14.22 2.25 8.82
CA THR A 50 14.73 2.29 7.45
C THR A 50 16.15 2.87 7.38
N SER A 51 16.93 2.46 6.38
CA SER A 51 18.25 3.04 6.14
C SER A 51 18.14 4.44 5.53
N GLU A 52 19.21 5.23 5.66
CA GLU A 52 19.24 6.59 5.10
C GLU A 52 19.14 6.57 3.56
N ASP A 53 19.79 5.60 2.92
CA ASP A 53 19.72 5.41 1.46
C ASP A 53 18.30 5.08 0.98
N TYR A 54 17.56 4.27 1.76
CA TYR A 54 16.16 3.98 1.47
C TYR A 54 15.32 5.25 1.55
N ASP A 55 15.45 6.02 2.64
CA ASP A 55 14.68 7.25 2.85
C ASP A 55 14.96 8.27 1.75
N LYS A 56 16.22 8.39 1.30
CA LYS A 56 16.62 9.23 0.17
C LYS A 56 15.94 8.79 -1.12
N THR A 57 16.06 7.51 -1.48
CA THR A 57 15.50 6.94 -2.72
C THR A 57 13.99 7.14 -2.80
N VAL A 58 13.27 6.90 -1.69
CA VAL A 58 11.82 7.08 -1.64
C VAL A 58 11.44 8.54 -1.85
N LYS A 59 12.14 9.49 -1.22
CA LYS A 59 11.86 10.93 -1.38
C LYS A 59 12.12 11.39 -2.82
N GLU A 60 13.23 10.97 -3.42
CA GLU A 60 13.57 11.30 -4.82
C GLU A 60 12.51 10.75 -5.79
N LYS A 61 12.02 9.52 -5.57
CA LYS A 61 10.97 8.95 -6.41
C LYS A 61 9.62 9.67 -6.26
N ILE A 62 9.25 10.02 -5.03
CA ILE A 62 8.03 10.81 -4.77
C ILE A 62 8.13 12.17 -5.46
N ASP A 63 9.26 12.86 -5.31
CA ASP A 63 9.48 14.16 -5.92
C ASP A 63 9.39 14.08 -7.45
N TYR A 64 10.07 13.11 -8.07
CA TYR A 64 9.96 12.86 -9.50
C TYR A 64 8.51 12.64 -9.95
N CYS A 65 7.78 11.74 -9.29
CA CYS A 65 6.41 11.40 -9.68
C CYS A 65 5.46 12.60 -9.55
N VAL A 66 5.56 13.36 -8.45
CA VAL A 66 4.76 14.57 -8.23
C VAL A 66 5.07 15.64 -9.27
N ASN A 67 6.35 15.89 -9.55
CA ASN A 67 6.77 16.93 -10.49
C ASN A 67 6.43 16.59 -11.95
N GLN A 68 6.41 15.31 -12.30
CA GLN A 68 6.03 14.84 -13.64
C GLN A 68 4.53 14.57 -13.78
N ASP A 69 3.72 14.78 -12.74
CA ASP A 69 2.30 14.40 -12.68
C ASP A 69 2.08 12.94 -13.11
N THR A 70 2.95 12.04 -12.61
CA THR A 70 2.89 10.61 -12.91
C THR A 70 2.57 9.81 -11.66
N PRO A 71 1.78 8.73 -11.78
CA PRO A 71 1.53 7.85 -10.65
C PRO A 71 2.82 7.25 -10.07
N ILE A 72 2.86 7.06 -8.76
CA ILE A 72 3.90 6.26 -8.12
C ILE A 72 3.59 4.79 -8.41
N HIS A 73 4.43 4.17 -9.23
CA HIS A 73 4.36 2.75 -9.51
C HIS A 73 5.08 1.96 -8.42
N ILE A 74 4.40 0.94 -7.89
CA ILE A 74 4.95 -0.01 -6.92
C ILE A 74 5.01 -1.37 -7.61
N ASP A 75 6.21 -1.96 -7.65
CA ASP A 75 6.38 -3.35 -8.05
C ASP A 75 6.34 -4.26 -6.81
N LEU A 76 5.56 -5.33 -6.90
CA LEU A 76 5.43 -6.35 -5.87
C LEU A 76 5.82 -7.69 -6.48
N SER A 77 7.11 -7.85 -6.74
CA SER A 77 7.71 -9.05 -7.32
C SER A 77 7.79 -10.23 -6.34
N THR A 78 7.07 -10.18 -5.21
CA THR A 78 7.02 -11.22 -4.18
C THR A 78 5.64 -11.91 -4.16
N GLY A 79 5.57 -13.17 -3.74
CA GLY A 79 4.32 -13.93 -3.65
C GLY A 79 4.01 -14.88 -4.82
N ALA A 80 4.97 -15.08 -5.73
CA ALA A 80 4.75 -15.85 -6.98
C ALA A 80 4.58 -17.36 -6.80
N THR A 81 4.92 -17.93 -5.63
CA THR A 81 4.82 -19.39 -5.44
C THR A 81 4.37 -19.74 -4.05
N LYS A 82 3.27 -20.49 -3.98
CA LYS A 82 2.83 -21.13 -2.76
C LYS A 82 3.82 -22.22 -2.37
N ASN A 83 4.02 -22.40 -1.06
CA ASN A 83 4.80 -23.55 -0.59
C ASN A 83 4.14 -24.83 -1.11
N PRO A 84 4.85 -25.70 -1.85
CA PRO A 84 4.26 -26.92 -2.41
C PRO A 84 3.76 -27.89 -1.34
N ASN A 85 4.22 -27.76 -0.11
CA ASN A 85 3.77 -28.57 1.03
C ASN A 85 2.54 -27.97 1.74
N ALA A 86 2.04 -26.81 1.31
CA ALA A 86 0.84 -26.22 1.89
C ALA A 86 -0.41 -27.04 1.48
N PRO A 87 -1.38 -27.27 2.37
CA PRO A 87 -2.59 -28.04 2.05
C PRO A 87 -3.42 -27.46 0.89
N THR A 88 -3.28 -26.16 0.65
CA THR A 88 -4.01 -25.41 -0.40
C THR A 88 -3.21 -25.29 -1.70
N ALA A 89 -1.97 -25.77 -1.77
CA ALA A 89 -1.15 -25.69 -2.97
C ALA A 89 -1.72 -26.54 -4.13
N PRO A 90 -1.65 -26.06 -5.39
CA PRO A 90 -1.14 -24.76 -5.85
C PRO A 90 -2.20 -23.65 -5.83
N GLY A 91 -3.39 -23.91 -5.27
CA GLY A 91 -4.53 -23.00 -5.26
C GLY A 91 -4.34 -21.76 -4.38
N ILE A 92 -5.10 -20.72 -4.73
CA ILE A 92 -5.26 -19.51 -3.94
C ILE A 92 -6.08 -19.84 -2.68
N ASP A 93 -5.67 -19.31 -1.54
CA ASP A 93 -6.48 -19.29 -0.33
C ASP A 93 -6.64 -17.86 0.20
N TRP A 94 -7.21 -17.77 1.40
CA TRP A 94 -7.53 -16.49 2.01
C TRP A 94 -6.30 -15.62 2.29
N ALA A 95 -5.10 -16.19 2.43
CA ALA A 95 -3.89 -15.41 2.65
C ALA A 95 -3.59 -14.49 1.45
N GLU A 96 -3.67 -15.00 0.23
CA GLU A 96 -3.45 -14.16 -0.96
C GLU A 96 -4.57 -13.12 -1.13
N VAL A 97 -5.82 -13.49 -0.87
CA VAL A 97 -6.96 -12.55 -0.92
C VAL A 97 -6.77 -11.39 0.06
N PHE A 98 -6.38 -11.67 1.31
CA PHE A 98 -6.16 -10.63 2.30
C PHE A 98 -4.91 -9.79 2.02
N ASN A 99 -3.85 -10.36 1.44
CA ASN A 99 -2.69 -9.59 1.01
C ASN A 99 -3.06 -8.56 -0.08
N ILE A 100 -3.79 -8.97 -1.12
CA ILE A 100 -4.29 -8.05 -2.15
C ILE A 100 -5.19 -6.98 -1.52
N ALA A 101 -6.08 -7.39 -0.62
CA ALA A 101 -7.00 -6.49 0.04
C ALA A 101 -6.32 -5.50 1.02
N PHE A 102 -5.12 -5.81 1.50
CA PHE A 102 -4.30 -4.94 2.32
C PHE A 102 -3.50 -3.93 1.49
N ILE A 103 -3.04 -4.32 0.30
CA ILE A 103 -2.24 -3.49 -0.60
C ILE A 103 -3.10 -2.42 -1.32
N ARG A 104 -4.35 -2.74 -1.62
CA ARG A 104 -5.27 -1.87 -2.38
C ARG A 104 -5.66 -0.57 -1.69
#